data_AF-A0A434GHY0-F1
#
_entry.id   AF-A0A434GHY0-F1
#
_cell.length_a   1.000
_cell.length_b   1.000
_cell.length_c   1.000
_cell.angle_alpha   90.00
_cell.angle_beta   90.00
_cell.angle_gamma   90.00
#
_symmetry.space_group_name_H-M   'P 1'
#
loop_
_entity.id
_entity.type
_entity.pdbx_description
1 polymer ?
#
loop_
_entity_poly.entity_id
_entity_poly.type
_entity_poly.pdbx_seq_one_letter_code
_entity_poly.pdbx_strand_id
1 'polypeptide(L)'
;VRVTEGARARVQAYEGVVIARAGAGFQENFTVRKISYGEGVERVFPVYSPMVEGVEIVRRGKVRRAKLYYLRDRRGKSARISENTGVRARKLNDEERDALNAEKARIEAEKVAAAEALAVEKAAQDAAEKKAAAEAEAAAKAAAEATPAE
;
A
#
# COMPACT_ATOMS: atom_id res chain seq x y z
N VAL A 1 8.18 12.77 6.82
CA VAL A 1 8.19 14.18 7.27
C VAL A 1 7.51 14.25 8.61
N ARG A 2 8.21 14.73 9.64
CA ARG A 2 7.65 14.92 10.97
C ARG A 2 6.74 16.14 10.97
N VAL A 3 5.46 15.94 11.22
CA VAL A 3 4.46 16.99 11.35
C VAL A 3 4.07 17.05 12.82
N THR A 4 4.23 18.23 13.43
CA THR A 4 3.87 18.50 14.82
C THR A 4 2.54 19.25 14.85
N GLU A 5 1.52 18.62 15.42
CA GLU A 5 0.21 19.23 15.68
C GLU A 5 0.07 19.38 17.19
N GLY A 6 0.44 20.57 17.69
CA GLY A 6 0.50 20.83 19.13
C GLY A 6 1.51 19.93 19.85
N ALA A 7 1.03 19.12 20.79
CA ALA A 7 1.86 18.20 21.58
C ALA A 7 2.17 16.86 20.88
N ARG A 8 1.48 16.53 19.78
CA ARG A 8 1.64 15.22 19.11
C ARG A 8 2.46 15.36 17.83
N ALA A 9 3.47 14.51 17.69
CA ALA A 9 4.25 14.38 16.47
C ALA A 9 3.82 13.12 15.71
N ARG A 10 3.69 13.23 14.39
CA ARG A 10 3.48 12.08 13.49
C ARG A 10 4.40 12.13 12.29
N VAL A 11 4.69 10.95 11.76
CA VAL A 11 5.49 10.80 10.54
C VAL A 11 4.54 10.69 9.36
N GLN A 12 4.53 11.71 8.50
CA GLN A 12 3.79 11.69 7.25
C GLN A 12 4.73 11.29 6.11
N ALA A 13 4.41 10.22 5.40
CA ALA A 13 5.10 9.84 4.17
C ALA A 13 4.75 10.83 3.05
N TYR A 14 5.78 11.37 2.38
CA TYR A 14 5.61 12.22 1.21
C TYR A 14 6.38 11.61 0.04
N GLU A 15 5.67 10.85 -0.78
CA GLU A 15 6.20 10.17 -1.95
C GLU A 15 5.93 10.98 -3.22
N GLY A 16 6.94 11.10 -4.07
CA GLY A 16 6.81 11.75 -5.37
C GLY A 16 8.10 11.72 -6.17
N VAL A 17 8.08 12.37 -7.33
CA VAL A 17 9.25 12.45 -8.21
C VAL A 17 10.16 13.59 -7.76
N VAL A 18 11.44 13.30 -7.55
CA VAL A 18 12.45 14.34 -7.31
C VAL A 18 12.72 15.08 -8.62
N ILE A 19 12.34 16.35 -8.70
CA ILE A 19 12.46 17.17 -9.92
C ILE A 19 13.72 18.02 -9.95
N ALA A 20 14.30 18.33 -8.79
CA ALA A 20 15.50 19.15 -8.69
C ALA A 20 16.22 18.85 -7.39
N ARG A 21 17.53 19.07 -7.42
CA ARG A 21 18.40 19.16 -6.26
C ARG A 21 19.26 20.41 -6.46
N ALA A 22 19.32 21.26 -5.44
CA ALA A 22 19.95 22.58 -5.54
C ALA A 22 20.67 22.94 -4.24
N GLY A 23 21.60 23.88 -4.33
CA GLY A 23 22.48 24.25 -3.22
C GLY A 23 23.67 23.31 -3.09
N ALA A 24 24.46 23.54 -2.04
CA ALA A 24 25.62 22.74 -1.68
C ALA A 24 25.82 22.80 -0.16
N GLY A 25 26.47 21.76 0.39
CA GLY A 25 26.74 21.67 1.83
C GLY A 25 25.44 21.74 2.63
N PHE A 26 25.42 22.58 3.67
CA PHE A 26 24.27 22.70 4.57
C PHE A 26 23.00 23.27 3.91
N GLN A 27 23.15 24.07 2.85
CA GLN A 27 22.02 24.66 2.12
C GLN A 27 21.48 23.75 1.01
N GLU A 28 21.98 22.52 0.92
CA GLU A 28 21.51 21.55 -0.05
C GLU A 28 20.06 21.14 0.21
N ASN A 29 19.26 21.18 -0.85
CA ASN A 29 17.85 20.82 -0.83
C ASN A 29 17.46 20.01 -2.06
N PHE A 30 16.35 19.30 -1.95
CA PHE A 30 15.72 18.58 -3.05
C PHE A 30 14.24 18.91 -3.12
N THR A 31 13.72 18.99 -4.34
CA THR A 31 12.31 19.30 -4.60
C THR A 31 11.59 18.04 -5.06
N VAL A 32 10.54 17.68 -4.36
CA VAL A 32 9.69 16.54 -4.68
C VAL A 32 8.36 17.05 -5.23
N ARG A 33 7.94 16.52 -6.38
CA ARG A 33 6.66 16.78 -7.03
C ARG A 33 5.74 15.57 -6.89
N LYS A 34 4.55 15.80 -6.34
CA LYS A 34 3.48 14.81 -6.21
C LYS A 34 2.19 15.39 -6.78
N ILE A 35 1.42 14.59 -7.53
CA ILE A 35 0.04 14.95 -7.84
C ILE A 35 -0.82 14.39 -6.69
N SER A 36 -1.43 15.27 -5.91
CA SER A 36 -2.30 14.91 -4.79
C SER A 36 -3.71 15.42 -5.10
N TYR A 37 -4.72 14.55 -5.05
CA TYR A 37 -6.11 14.92 -5.32
C TYR A 37 -6.34 15.71 -6.63
N GLY A 38 -5.56 15.41 -7.67
CA GLY A 38 -5.65 16.10 -8.98
C GLY A 38 -4.83 17.39 -9.10
N GLU A 39 -4.29 17.90 -8.00
CA GLU A 39 -3.46 19.10 -7.96
C GLU A 39 -1.97 18.75 -7.86
N GLY A 40 -1.13 19.50 -8.58
CA GLY A 40 0.31 19.34 -8.54
C GLY A 40 0.91 20.04 -7.32
N VAL A 41 1.31 19.26 -6.32
CA VAL A 41 1.98 19.77 -5.11
C VAL A 41 3.48 19.59 -5.24
N GLU A 42 4.24 20.65 -5.01
CA GLU A 42 5.69 20.60 -4.91
C GLU A 42 6.13 20.98 -3.51
N ARG A 43 7.07 20.23 -2.94
CA ARG A 43 7.69 20.53 -1.65
C ARG A 43 9.20 20.51 -1.76
N VAL A 44 9.84 21.52 -1.16
CA VAL A 44 11.29 21.62 -1.07
C VAL A 44 11.71 21.17 0.31
N PHE A 45 12.64 20.21 0.37
CA PHE A 45 13.18 19.68 1.61
C PHE A 45 14.69 19.96 1.67
N PRO A 46 15.18 20.65 2.70
CA PRO A 46 16.60 20.68 3.01
C PRO A 46 17.07 19.28 3.40
N VAL A 47 18.25 18.87 2.92
CA VAL A 47 18.82 17.53 3.19
C VAL A 47 19.07 17.33 4.69
N TYR A 48 19.50 18.38 5.38
CA TYR A 48 19.85 18.34 6.80
C TYR A 48 18.73 18.84 7.72
N SER A 49 17.48 18.85 7.24
CA SER A 49 16.35 19.32 8.06
C SER A 49 15.97 18.29 9.13
N PRO A 50 15.79 18.69 10.41
CA PRO A 50 15.33 17.78 11.47
C PRO A 50 13.88 17.32 11.28
N MET A 51 13.13 17.95 10.37
CA MET A 51 11.78 17.52 10.00
C MET A 51 11.78 16.31 9.05
N VAL A 52 12.94 15.98 8.45
CA VAL A 52 13.12 14.81 7.59
C VAL A 52 13.76 13.71 8.42
N GLU A 53 13.00 12.66 8.68
CA GLU A 53 13.46 11.51 9.48
C GLU A 53 14.31 10.54 8.67
N GLY A 54 13.93 10.31 7.42
CA GLY A 54 14.63 9.43 6.50
C GLY A 54 14.18 9.70 5.07
N VAL A 55 15.05 9.38 4.13
CA VAL A 55 14.76 9.41 2.70
C VAL A 55 15.10 8.03 2.15
N GLU A 56 14.07 7.34 1.67
CA GLU A 56 14.19 6.06 1.00
C GLU A 56 13.96 6.25 -0.50
N ILE A 57 14.73 5.53 -1.30
CA ILE A 57 14.55 5.51 -2.75
C ILE A 57 13.51 4.43 -3.03
N VAL A 58 12.35 4.80 -3.56
CA VAL A 58 11.32 3.80 -3.91
C VAL A 58 11.55 3.22 -5.30
N ARG A 59 12.06 4.05 -6.21
CA ARG A 59 12.23 3.71 -7.62
C ARG A 59 13.20 4.67 -8.31
N ARG A 60 14.15 4.13 -9.08
CA ARG A 60 15.04 4.94 -9.93
C ARG A 60 14.50 5.12 -11.35
N GLY A 61 14.24 6.37 -11.73
CA GLY A 61 13.84 6.75 -13.09
C GLY A 61 15.01 7.06 -14.02
N LYS A 62 14.87 6.77 -15.31
CA LYS A 62 15.83 7.14 -16.36
C LYS A 62 15.53 8.56 -16.86
N VAL A 63 16.42 9.49 -16.57
CA VAL A 63 16.29 10.90 -16.99
C VAL A 63 17.58 11.39 -17.65
N ARG A 64 17.45 12.41 -18.50
CA ARG A 64 18.57 13.02 -19.23
C ARG A 64 18.96 14.40 -18.70
N ARG A 65 18.10 15.03 -17.88
CA ARG A 65 18.28 16.39 -17.36
C ARG A 65 18.33 16.34 -15.83
N ALA A 66 19.15 17.19 -15.21
CA ALA A 66 19.21 17.31 -13.75
C ALA A 66 17.98 18.01 -13.15
N LYS A 67 17.40 18.97 -13.89
CA LYS A 67 16.15 19.66 -13.53
C LYS A 67 15.01 19.19 -14.42
N LEU A 68 14.01 18.56 -13.82
CA LEU A 68 12.85 17.95 -14.49
C LEU A 68 11.63 18.87 -14.51
N TYR A 69 11.84 20.19 -14.58
CA TYR A 69 10.74 21.16 -14.57
C TYR A 69 9.73 20.97 -15.71
N TYR A 70 10.13 20.33 -16.80
CA TYR A 70 9.22 19.94 -17.88
C TYR A 70 8.10 18.98 -17.44
N LEU A 71 8.21 18.34 -16.28
CA LEU A 71 7.15 17.52 -15.69
C LEU A 71 6.02 18.35 -15.06
N ARG A 72 6.18 19.67 -14.97
CA ARG A 72 5.13 20.59 -14.51
C ARG A 72 3.99 20.68 -15.52
N ASP A 73 4.36 20.74 -16.80
CA ASP A 73 3.43 20.93 -17.91
C ASP A 73 2.90 19.58 -18.47
N ARG A 74 3.51 18.47 -18.06
CA ARG A 74 3.13 17.13 -18.52
C ARG A 74 2.20 16.43 -17.52
N ARG A 75 1.23 15.68 -18.04
CA ARG A 75 0.29 14.86 -17.24
C ARG A 75 0.07 13.50 -17.89
N GLY A 76 -0.33 12.51 -17.08
CA GLY A 76 -0.63 11.16 -17.54
C GLY A 76 0.60 10.43 -18.10
N LYS A 77 0.43 9.73 -19.22
CA LYS A 77 1.47 8.87 -19.82
C LYS A 77 2.76 9.65 -20.17
N SER A 78 2.65 10.91 -20.55
CA SER A 78 3.80 11.75 -20.93
C SER A 78 4.66 12.22 -19.76
N ALA A 79 4.09 12.21 -18.54
CA ALA A 79 4.80 12.51 -17.30
C ALA A 79 5.46 11.27 -16.68
N ARG A 80 5.12 10.07 -17.16
CA ARG A 80 5.69 8.83 -16.63
C ARG A 80 7.14 8.69 -17.04
N ILE A 81 8.02 8.56 -16.04
CA ILE A 81 9.44 8.31 -16.24
C ILE A 81 9.65 6.80 -16.35
N SER A 82 10.34 6.36 -17.41
CA SER A 82 10.75 4.96 -17.55
C SER A 82 11.75 4.57 -16.48
N GLU A 83 11.77 3.30 -16.11
CA GLU A 83 12.74 2.82 -15.13
C GLU A 83 14.16 2.89 -15.68
N ASN A 84 15.12 3.17 -14.81
CA ASN A 84 16.51 3.05 -15.19
C ASN A 84 16.98 1.58 -15.13
N THR A 85 17.17 0.98 -16.29
CA THR A 85 17.65 -0.41 -16.45
C THR A 85 19.19 -0.52 -16.54
N GLY A 86 19.94 0.55 -16.21
CA GLY A 86 21.40 0.53 -16.21
C GLY A 86 21.98 -0.41 -15.16
N VAL A 87 23.18 -0.97 -15.39
CA VAL A 87 23.80 -2.03 -14.55
C VAL A 87 23.89 -1.65 -13.06
N ARG A 88 24.24 -0.39 -12.76
CA ARG A 88 24.32 0.14 -11.38
C ARG A 88 22.96 0.45 -10.75
N ALA A 89 21.92 0.65 -11.56
CA ALA A 89 20.56 0.92 -11.11
C ALA A 89 19.76 -0.36 -10.91
N ARG A 90 20.04 -1.42 -11.69
CA ARG A 90 19.42 -2.75 -11.56
C ARG A 90 19.59 -3.31 -10.15
N LYS A 91 20.82 -3.37 -9.64
CA LYS A 91 21.10 -4.03 -8.34
C LYS A 91 20.24 -3.49 -7.17
N LEU A 92 20.14 -2.16 -7.03
CA LEU A 92 19.30 -1.54 -6.00
C LEU A 92 17.79 -1.69 -6.28
N ASN A 93 17.38 -1.54 -7.54
CA ASN A 93 15.96 -1.67 -7.89
C ASN A 93 15.46 -3.12 -7.78
N ASP A 94 16.32 -4.09 -8.04
CA ASP A 94 16.02 -5.53 -7.96
C ASP A 94 15.98 -5.97 -6.49
N GLU A 95 16.93 -5.52 -5.65
CA GLU A 95 16.89 -5.76 -4.19
C GLU A 95 15.61 -5.21 -3.54
N GLU A 96 15.21 -3.98 -3.85
CA GLU A 96 13.95 -3.39 -3.36
C GLU A 96 12.72 -4.13 -3.90
N ARG A 97 12.75 -4.57 -5.16
CA ARG A 97 11.66 -5.39 -5.74
C ARG A 97 11.54 -6.74 -5.09
N ASP A 98 12.65 -7.42 -4.88
CA ASP A 98 12.68 -8.77 -4.31
C ASP A 98 12.20 -8.72 -2.85
N ALA A 99 12.61 -7.69 -2.09
CA ALA A 99 12.08 -7.43 -0.75
C ALA A 99 10.57 -7.16 -0.78
N LEU A 100 10.09 -6.26 -1.64
CA LEU A 100 8.67 -5.94 -1.77
C LEU A 100 7.83 -7.14 -2.24
N ASN A 101 8.37 -7.95 -3.15
CA ASN A 101 7.70 -9.15 -3.65
C ASN A 101 7.65 -10.24 -2.58
N ALA A 102 8.72 -10.42 -1.80
CA ALA A 102 8.75 -11.35 -0.68
C ALA A 102 7.78 -10.93 0.43
N GLU A 103 7.69 -9.64 0.74
CA GLU A 103 6.75 -9.12 1.74
C GLU A 103 5.30 -9.24 1.27
N LYS A 104 5.03 -8.93 0.00
CA LYS A 104 3.71 -9.17 -0.60
C LYS A 104 3.32 -10.65 -0.61
N ALA A 105 4.23 -11.55 -0.95
CA ALA A 105 3.97 -12.98 -0.94
C ALA A 105 3.66 -13.50 0.47
N ARG A 106 4.32 -12.95 1.51
CA ARG A 106 3.99 -13.27 2.91
C ARG A 106 2.60 -12.77 3.30
N ILE A 107 2.27 -11.52 2.98
CA ILE A 107 0.94 -10.94 3.26
C ILE A 107 -0.15 -11.69 2.49
N GLU A 108 0.11 -12.08 1.25
CA GLU A 108 -0.83 -12.85 0.43
C GLU A 108 -1.01 -14.27 0.98
N ALA A 109 0.06 -14.94 1.41
CA ALA A 109 -0.02 -16.23 2.09
C ALA A 109 -0.81 -16.15 3.41
N GLU A 110 -0.62 -15.09 4.20
CA GLU A 110 -1.35 -14.85 5.44
C GLU A 110 -2.84 -14.56 5.16
N LYS A 111 -3.15 -13.80 4.11
CA LYS A 111 -4.53 -13.56 3.66
C LYS A 111 -5.21 -14.80 3.11
N VAL A 112 -4.49 -15.62 2.37
CA VAL A 112 -5.00 -16.91 1.85
C VAL A 112 -5.26 -17.85 3.02
N ALA A 113 -4.33 -17.96 3.98
CA ALA A 113 -4.54 -18.75 5.20
C ALA A 113 -5.71 -18.23 6.05
N ALA A 114 -5.88 -16.91 6.18
CA ALA A 114 -7.02 -16.32 6.87
C ALA A 114 -8.34 -16.54 6.12
N ALA A 115 -8.33 -16.51 4.78
CA ALA A 115 -9.51 -16.77 3.95
C ALA A 115 -9.90 -18.26 3.99
N GLU A 116 -8.93 -19.17 3.98
CA GLU A 116 -9.15 -20.60 4.15
C GLU A 116 -9.67 -20.92 5.56
N ALA A 117 -9.13 -20.29 6.61
CA ALA A 117 -9.65 -20.43 7.97
C ALA A 117 -11.10 -19.94 8.10
N LEU A 118 -11.43 -18.77 7.53
CA LEU A 118 -12.80 -18.25 7.50
C LEU A 118 -13.74 -19.09 6.63
N ALA A 119 -13.25 -19.71 5.57
CA ALA A 119 -14.04 -20.61 4.73
C ALA A 119 -14.35 -21.93 5.45
N VAL A 120 -13.41 -22.45 6.24
CA VAL A 120 -13.63 -23.63 7.10
C VAL A 120 -14.60 -23.30 8.24
N GLU A 121 -14.49 -22.11 8.84
CA GLU A 121 -15.42 -21.65 9.89
C GLU A 121 -16.83 -21.45 9.34
N LYS A 122 -16.98 -20.81 8.16
CA LYS A 122 -18.28 -20.67 7.49
C LYS A 122 -18.86 -22.01 7.06
N ALA A 123 -18.05 -22.92 6.52
CA ALA A 123 -18.50 -24.26 6.17
C ALA A 123 -18.96 -25.06 7.41
N ALA A 124 -18.34 -24.85 8.57
CA ALA A 124 -18.77 -25.45 9.84
C ALA A 124 -20.07 -24.82 10.37
N GLN A 125 -20.25 -23.50 10.22
CA GLN A 125 -21.49 -22.81 10.57
C GLN A 125 -22.65 -23.22 9.64
N ASP A 126 -22.43 -23.29 8.33
CA ASP A 126 -23.42 -23.76 7.36
C ASP A 126 -23.79 -25.24 7.59
N ALA A 127 -22.83 -26.07 8.02
CA ALA A 127 -23.09 -27.44 8.42
C ALA A 127 -23.87 -27.54 9.74
N ALA A 128 -23.61 -26.65 10.70
CA ALA A 128 -24.34 -26.56 11.96
C ALA A 128 -25.78 -26.05 11.76
N GLU A 129 -25.99 -25.05 10.91
CA GLU A 129 -27.31 -24.57 10.52
C GLU A 129 -28.10 -25.63 9.74
N LYS A 130 -27.46 -26.39 8.85
CA LYS A 130 -28.12 -27.54 8.19
C LYS A 130 -28.44 -28.67 9.17
N LYS A 131 -27.63 -28.89 10.19
CA LYS A 131 -27.92 -29.88 11.25
C LYS A 131 -29.06 -29.40 12.14
N ALA A 132 -29.11 -28.11 12.48
CA ALA A 132 -30.20 -27.49 13.23
C ALA A 132 -31.51 -27.45 12.42
N ALA A 133 -31.44 -27.25 11.09
CA ALA A 133 -32.59 -27.34 10.21
C ALA A 133 -33.10 -28.79 10.07
N ALA A 134 -32.20 -29.78 10.04
CA ALA A 134 -32.57 -31.20 10.02
C ALA A 134 -33.15 -31.67 11.37
N GLU A 135 -32.66 -31.18 12.51
CA GLU A 135 -33.26 -31.43 13.82
C GLU A 135 -34.61 -30.71 14.01
N ALA A 136 -34.79 -29.51 13.43
CA ALA A 136 -36.08 -28.82 13.40
C ALA A 136 -37.11 -29.53 12.50
N GLU A 137 -36.67 -30.09 11.36
CA GLU A 137 -37.53 -30.90 10.49
C GLU A 137 -37.86 -32.27 11.12
N ALA A 138 -36.94 -32.88 11.87
CA ALA A 138 -37.19 -34.09 12.66
C ALA A 138 -38.14 -33.84 13.85
N ALA A 139 -38.04 -32.68 14.51
CA ALA A 139 -38.98 -32.27 15.57
C ALA A 139 -40.38 -31.94 15.01
N ALA A 140 -40.48 -31.37 13.80
CA ALA A 140 -41.75 -31.15 13.11
C ALA A 140 -42.39 -32.47 12.64
N LYS A 141 -41.60 -33.48 12.25
CA LYS A 141 -42.09 -34.83 11.95
C LYS A 141 -42.50 -35.62 13.20
N ALA A 142 -41.82 -35.44 14.33
CA ALA A 142 -42.20 -36.05 15.60
C ALA A 142 -43.49 -35.43 16.21
N ALA A 143 -43.78 -34.15 15.93
CA ALA A 143 -45.03 -33.51 16.33
C ALA A 143 -46.24 -33.92 15.47
N ALA A 144 -46.01 -34.43 14.25
CA ALA A 144 -47.07 -34.93 13.36
C ALA A 144 -47.51 -36.37 13.67
N GLU A 145 -46.73 -37.13 14.46
CA GLU A 145 -47.06 -38.51 14.86
C GLU A 145 -47.61 -38.62 16.31
N ALA A 146 -47.68 -37.50 17.05
CA ALA A 146 -48.18 -37.48 18.43
C ALA A 146 -49.31 -36.44 18.64
N THR A 147 -50.45 -36.63 17.98
CA THR A 147 -51.76 -36.45 18.67
C THR A 147 -52.87 -37.22 17.93
N PRO A 148 -53.30 -38.38 18.46
CA PRO A 148 -54.40 -39.18 17.94
C PRO A 148 -55.79 -38.61 18.30
N ALA A 149 -56.77 -39.08 17.56
CA ALA A 149 -58.18 -38.68 17.49
C ALA A 149 -58.97 -38.71 18.82
N GLU A 150 -59.89 -37.75 18.96
CA GLU A 150 -61.30 -37.97 19.33
C GLU A 150 -62.18 -36.86 18.73
#